data_AF-A0A357N7E8-F1
#
_entry.id   AF-A0A357N7E8-F1
#
_cell.length_a   1.000
_cell.length_b   1.000
_cell.length_c   1.000
_cell.angle_alpha   90.00
_cell.angle_beta   90.00
_cell.angle_gamma   90.00
#
_symmetry.space_group_name_H-M   'P 1'
#
loop_
_entity.id
_entity.type
_entity.pdbx_description
1 polymer ?
#
loop_
_entity_poly.entity_id
_entity_poly.type
_entity_poly.pdbx_seq_one_letter_code
_entity_poly.pdbx_strand_id
1 'polypeptide(L)'
;MPAKSFDVVYFDPMFRRPVKESSGIAPLRMLANHAPVSSTAITEAIRVAKKKVVFKEAVYSHEFARLGFHHFCGGEYSSVMYGYIDPEEGA
;
A
#
# COMPACT_ATOMS: atom_id res chain seq x y z
N MET A 1 -12.53 -7.56 -12.74
CA MET A 1 -13.40 -7.76 -11.55
C MET A 1 -14.50 -6.70 -11.56
N PRO A 2 -15.73 -7.01 -11.11
CA PRO A 2 -16.81 -6.02 -11.05
C PRO A 2 -16.43 -4.82 -10.17
N ALA A 3 -17.07 -3.66 -10.41
CA ALA A 3 -16.89 -2.52 -9.54
C ALA A 3 -17.48 -2.83 -8.15
N LYS A 4 -16.89 -2.24 -7.10
CA LYS A 4 -17.40 -2.37 -5.73
C LYS A 4 -17.63 -3.84 -5.31
N SER A 5 -16.76 -4.76 -5.70
CA SER A 5 -16.89 -6.19 -5.38
C SER A 5 -16.22 -6.59 -4.07
N PHE A 6 -15.29 -5.78 -3.55
CA PHE A 6 -14.58 -6.03 -2.30
C PHE A 6 -14.82 -4.90 -1.31
N ASP A 7 -14.86 -5.19 -0.02
CA ASP A 7 -14.93 -4.13 1.00
C ASP A 7 -13.64 -3.31 1.03
N VAL A 8 -12.50 -3.99 1.05
CA VAL A 8 -11.17 -3.37 1.13
C VAL A 8 -10.22 -4.03 0.14
N VAL A 9 -9.38 -3.22 -0.51
CA VAL A 9 -8.21 -3.69 -1.25
C VAL A 9 -6.95 -3.28 -0.50
N TYR A 10 -6.05 -4.23 -0.25
CA TYR A 10 -4.86 -4.02 0.56
C TYR A 10 -3.59 -4.32 -0.23
N PHE A 11 -2.62 -3.42 -0.16
CA PHE A 11 -1.32 -3.53 -0.78
C PHE A 11 -0.21 -3.56 0.30
N ASP A 12 0.56 -4.64 0.33
CA ASP A 12 1.75 -4.82 1.17
C ASP A 12 2.92 -5.25 0.28
N PRO A 13 3.50 -4.31 -0.50
CA PRO A 13 4.63 -4.63 -1.36
C PRO A 13 5.86 -4.94 -0.50
N MET A 14 6.82 -5.62 -1.10
CA MET A 14 8.16 -5.70 -0.51
C MET A 14 8.77 -4.29 -0.47
N PHE A 15 9.11 -3.79 0.73
CA PHE A 15 9.71 -2.46 0.86
C PHE A 15 11.04 -2.38 0.11
N ARG A 16 11.21 -1.32 -0.70
CA ARG A 16 12.45 -1.09 -1.47
C ARG A 16 13.65 -0.80 -0.57
N ARG A 17 13.41 -0.12 0.56
CA ARG A 17 14.37 0.02 1.65
C ARG A 17 13.95 -0.95 2.74
N PRO A 18 14.67 -2.06 2.93
CA PRO A 18 14.29 -3.05 3.93
C PRO A 18 14.27 -2.42 5.32
N VAL A 19 13.20 -2.68 6.07
CA VAL A 19 13.24 -2.49 7.52
C VAL A 19 14.21 -3.54 8.06
N LYS A 20 15.32 -3.09 8.66
CA LYS A 20 16.43 -3.95 9.14
C LYS A 20 15.96 -5.06 10.09
N GLU A 21 14.84 -4.86 10.77
CA GLU A 21 14.29 -5.74 11.79
C GLU A 21 13.54 -6.96 11.23
N SER A 22 13.19 -6.98 9.94
CA SER A 22 12.51 -8.14 9.33
C SER A 22 13.50 -9.18 8.81
N SER A 23 14.08 -9.98 9.70
CA SER A 23 15.00 -11.07 9.35
C SER A 23 14.32 -12.32 8.80
N GLY A 24 13.08 -12.60 9.21
CA GLY A 24 12.35 -13.84 8.87
C GLY A 24 12.01 -14.01 7.38
N ILE A 25 11.92 -12.93 6.61
CA ILE A 25 11.64 -12.97 5.16
C ILE A 25 12.88 -12.70 4.30
N ALA A 26 14.06 -12.57 4.92
CA ALA A 26 15.29 -12.21 4.20
C ALA A 26 15.60 -13.14 3.00
N PRO A 27 15.43 -14.47 3.10
CA PRO A 27 15.67 -15.37 1.95
C PRO A 27 14.70 -15.11 0.78
N LEU A 28 13.44 -14.74 1.07
CA LEU A 28 12.43 -14.48 0.04
C LEU A 28 12.67 -13.17 -0.71
N ARG A 29 13.44 -12.23 -0.14
CA ARG A 29 13.73 -10.94 -0.79
C ARG A 29 14.43 -11.10 -2.14
N MET A 30 15.28 -12.11 -2.31
CA MET A 30 15.97 -12.34 -3.59
C MET A 30 15.02 -12.78 -4.70
N LEU A 31 13.90 -13.41 -4.34
CA LEU A 31 12.89 -13.92 -5.28
C LEU A 31 11.70 -12.97 -5.43
N ALA A 32 11.62 -11.93 -4.59
CA ALA A 32 10.53 -10.98 -4.59
C ALA A 32 10.58 -10.05 -5.81
N ASN A 33 9.40 -9.63 -6.27
CA ASN A 33 9.29 -8.55 -7.22
C ASN A 33 9.45 -7.20 -6.48
N HIS A 34 10.49 -6.46 -6.83
CA HIS A 34 10.80 -5.15 -6.25
C HIS A 34 10.17 -3.97 -7.02
N ALA A 35 9.39 -4.26 -8.06
CA ALA A 35 8.73 -3.23 -8.85
C ALA A 35 7.77 -2.38 -7.98
N PRO A 36 7.68 -1.06 -8.22
CA PRO A 36 6.65 -0.21 -7.63
C PRO A 36 5.25 -0.77 -7.84
N VAL A 37 4.36 -0.56 -6.87
CA VAL A 37 2.92 -0.62 -7.16
C VAL A 37 2.60 0.46 -8.20
N SER A 38 1.95 0.10 -9.31
CA SER A 38 1.64 1.08 -10.36
C SER A 38 0.45 1.96 -9.96
N SER A 39 0.38 3.19 -10.49
CA SER A 39 -0.79 4.05 -10.32
C SER A 39 -2.05 3.39 -10.91
N THR A 40 -1.92 2.70 -12.05
CA THR A 40 -3.01 1.92 -12.65
C THR A 40 -3.57 0.85 -11.70
N ALA A 41 -2.71 0.18 -10.94
CA ALA A 41 -3.16 -0.80 -9.95
C ALA A 41 -3.97 -0.13 -8.83
N ILE A 42 -3.60 1.08 -8.39
CA ILE A 42 -4.38 1.86 -7.43
C ILE A 42 -5.71 2.30 -8.02
N THR A 43 -5.75 2.79 -9.27
CA THR A 43 -7.00 3.17 -9.96
C THR A 43 -7.96 1.98 -10.04
N GLU A 44 -7.46 0.80 -10.43
CA GLU A 44 -8.28 -0.41 -10.46
C GLU A 44 -8.73 -0.85 -9.07
N ALA A 45 -7.88 -0.69 -8.05
CA ALA A 45 -8.24 -0.97 -6.67
C ALA A 45 -9.38 -0.07 -6.17
N ILE A 46 -9.33 1.22 -6.47
CA ILE A 46 -10.40 2.17 -6.15
C ILE A 46 -11.71 1.74 -6.82
N ARG A 47 -11.66 1.34 -8.10
CA ARG A 47 -12.83 0.88 -8.85
C ARG A 47 -13.50 -0.35 -8.21
N VAL A 48 -12.72 -1.31 -7.73
CA VAL A 48 -13.24 -2.58 -7.19
C VAL A 48 -13.54 -2.54 -5.68
N ALA A 49 -13.01 -1.55 -4.95
CA ALA A 49 -13.23 -1.40 -3.51
C ALA A 49 -14.55 -0.66 -3.21
N LYS A 50 -15.24 -1.08 -2.15
CA LYS A 50 -16.43 -0.42 -1.61
C LYS A 50 -16.07 0.63 -0.57
N LYS A 51 -15.12 0.32 0.32
CA LYS A 51 -14.87 1.11 1.53
C LYS A 51 -13.49 1.73 1.54
N LYS A 52 -12.43 0.94 1.32
CA LYS A 52 -11.05 1.44 1.44
C LYS A 52 -10.10 0.78 0.44
N VAL A 53 -9.15 1.57 -0.05
CA VAL A 53 -7.88 1.06 -0.58
C VAL A 53 -6.81 1.40 0.45
N VAL A 54 -6.07 0.41 0.91
CA VAL A 54 -5.04 0.56 1.95
C VAL A 54 -3.69 0.18 1.38
N PHE A 55 -2.68 1.01 1.64
CA PHE A 55 -1.31 0.81 1.21
C PHE A 55 -0.38 0.86 2.42
N LYS A 56 0.36 -0.23 2.64
CA LYS A 56 1.39 -0.31 3.68
C LYS A 56 2.74 0.04 3.08
N GLU A 57 3.45 0.95 3.72
CA GLU A 57 4.76 1.40 3.25
C GLU A 57 5.61 1.96 4.40
N ALA A 58 6.92 1.99 4.23
CA ALA A 58 7.84 2.62 5.17
C ALA A 58 7.56 4.13 5.32
N VAL A 59 7.68 4.65 6.56
CA VAL A 59 7.34 6.06 6.91
C VAL A 59 8.10 7.09 6.05
N TYR A 60 9.32 6.77 5.60
CA TYR A 60 10.16 7.67 4.81
C TYR A 60 9.99 7.51 3.29
N SER A 61 9.01 6.74 2.83
CA SER A 61 8.77 6.51 1.41
C SER A 61 7.97 7.65 0.78
N HIS A 62 8.33 8.03 -0.44
CA HIS A 62 7.57 8.99 -1.25
C HIS A 62 6.41 8.34 -2.01
N GLU A 63 6.20 7.03 -1.86
CA GLU A 63 5.20 6.27 -2.62
C GLU A 63 3.77 6.67 -2.28
N PHE A 64 3.50 7.08 -1.03
CA PHE A 64 2.19 7.61 -0.65
C PHE A 64 1.79 8.81 -1.51
N ALA A 65 2.66 9.82 -1.60
CA ALA A 65 2.43 11.00 -2.41
C ALA A 65 2.34 10.65 -3.90
N ARG A 66 3.20 9.75 -4.40
CA ARG A 66 3.18 9.31 -5.80
C ARG A 66 1.87 8.60 -6.18
N LEU A 67 1.27 7.88 -5.24
CA LEU A 67 0.06 7.07 -5.45
C LEU A 67 -1.24 7.77 -5.00
N GLY A 68 -1.16 8.99 -4.47
CA GLY A 68 -2.33 9.80 -4.10
C GLY A 68 -2.97 9.42 -2.77
N PHE A 69 -2.20 8.90 -1.81
CA PHE A 69 -2.68 8.65 -0.45
C PHE A 69 -2.56 9.92 0.39
N HIS A 70 -3.65 10.30 1.06
CA HIS A 70 -3.73 11.53 1.87
C HIS A 70 -4.11 11.29 3.33
N HIS A 71 -4.64 10.12 3.65
CA HIS A 71 -4.94 9.73 5.03
C HIS A 71 -3.96 8.67 5.51
N PHE A 72 -3.52 8.78 6.76
CA PHE A 72 -2.46 7.95 7.31
C PHE A 72 -2.81 7.43 8.70
N CYS A 73 -2.42 6.18 8.98
CA CYS A 73 -2.51 5.55 10.28
C CYS A 73 -1.19 4.81 10.57
N GLY A 74 -0.65 4.98 11.78
CA GLY A 74 0.58 4.30 12.19
C GLY A 74 0.88 4.56 13.66
N GLY A 75 1.67 3.68 14.28
CA GLY A 75 2.19 3.93 15.62
C GLY A 75 3.33 4.94 15.58
N GLU A 76 3.44 5.78 16.62
CA GLU A 76 4.46 6.84 16.76
C GLU A 76 5.90 6.32 16.58
N TYR A 77 6.16 5.07 16.99
CA TYR A 77 7.47 4.42 16.91
C TYR A 77 7.59 3.38 15.79
N SER A 78 6.57 3.26 14.92
CA SER A 78 6.57 2.26 13.86
C SER A 78 7.44 2.70 12.69
N SER A 79 8.25 1.77 12.15
CA SER A 79 8.98 1.97 10.89
C SER A 79 8.08 1.88 9.65
N VAL A 80 6.81 1.52 9.84
CA VAL A 80 5.79 1.34 8.80
C VAL A 80 4.55 2.19 9.10
N MET A 81 3.95 2.73 8.05
CA MET A 81 2.69 3.46 8.08
C MET A 81 1.70 2.87 7.07
N TYR A 82 0.42 3.10 7.31
CA TYR A 82 -0.66 2.71 6.44
C TYR A 82 -1.32 3.96 5.88
N GLY A 83 -1.28 4.12 4.57
CA GLY A 83 -2.07 5.10 3.84
C GLY A 83 -3.41 4.48 3.46
N TYR A 84 -4.49 5.27 3.46
CA TYR A 84 -5.75 4.81 2.86
C TYR A 84 -6.43 5.87 1.99
N ILE A 85 -7.26 5.38 1.06
CA ILE A 85 -8.16 6.15 0.19
C ILE A 85 -9.57 5.61 0.40
N ASP A 86 -10.54 6.50 0.56
CA ASP A 86 -11.95 6.18 0.55
C ASP A 86 -12.49 6.30 -0.90
N PRO A 87 -12.92 5.20 -1.55
CA PRO A 87 -13.35 5.23 -2.95
C PRO A 87 -14.54 6.15 -3.23
N GLU A 88 -15.27 6.55 -2.19
CA GLU A 88 -16.40 7.49 -2.29
C GLU A 88 -15.96 8.96 -2.32
N GLU A 89 -14.75 9.30 -1.84
CA GLU A 89 -14.22 10.67 -1.90
C GLU A 89 -13.49 10.97 -3.23
N GLY A 90 -13.15 9.93 -4.00
CA GLY A 90 -12.46 10.03 -5.29
C GLY A 90 -13.36 9.85 -6.52
N ALA A 91 -14.68 9.85 -6.35
CA ALA A 91 -15.68 9.71 -7.42
C ALA A 91 -16.33 11.05 -7.78
#